data_AF-A0A840IJ01-F1
#
_entry.id   AF-A0A840IJ01-F1
#
_cell.length_a   1.000
_cell.length_b   1.000
_cell.length_c   1.000
_cell.angle_alpha   90.00
_cell.angle_beta   90.00
_cell.angle_gamma   90.00
#
_symmetry.space_group_name_H-M   'P 1'
#
loop_
_entity.id
_entity.type
_entity.pdbx_description
1 polymer ?
#
loop_
_entity_poly.entity_id
_entity_poly.type
_entity_poly.pdbx_seq_one_letter_code
_entity_poly.pdbx_strand_id
1 'polypeptide(L)'
;MRRTFAALICLAAVLLPCAGATAAPSSRWSAERISAYALGVEEAWSRLTDDAGRVRDVLEPDYGDFNYGTLMLAHAQLRGTAQRGADHAELTSAAVAQILGTTAKPAQNDPFHLLAATALLRDGQAGRLPAGAWARIEQPLSRWVAEITPFEGHAFTSRTAYDNWRLVYAAAGAELSEAVIEGVPGSVASDLRALRREVRWIVSSLMPRHAGPRLRAMGARRGAVLNLRARALSDPPWQPHAYHLFSTMLLERVHRAWPGAFGPAARKVRADAGRYALALMAPDGQLTHIGRSAE
;
A
#
# COMPACT_ATOMS: atom_id res chain seq x y z
N MET A 1 53.04 9.17 -63.56
CA MET A 1 52.64 8.28 -64.68
C MET A 1 51.70 7.22 -64.13
N ARG A 2 50.40 7.28 -64.49
CA ARG A 2 49.35 6.22 -64.34
C ARG A 2 48.97 5.83 -62.89
N ARG A 3 47.73 5.62 -62.45
CA ARG A 3 46.36 5.58 -63.00
C ARG A 3 45.44 5.47 -61.75
N THR A 4 44.54 6.42 -61.49
CA THR A 4 43.07 6.31 -61.64
C THR A 4 42.33 5.25 -60.82
N PHE A 5 41.39 5.75 -59.98
CA PHE A 5 39.98 5.36 -59.80
C PHE A 5 39.58 4.01 -59.16
N ALA A 6 38.46 4.11 -58.40
CA ALA A 6 37.59 3.09 -57.80
C ALA A 6 37.89 2.77 -56.33
N ALA A 7 37.00 2.88 -55.34
CA ALA A 7 35.59 3.25 -55.21
C ALA A 7 35.41 3.63 -53.71
N LEU A 8 34.77 4.71 -53.22
CA LEU A 8 33.51 5.35 -53.56
C LEU A 8 32.37 4.35 -53.77
N ILE A 9 32.01 3.65 -52.69
CA ILE A 9 30.66 3.19 -52.28
C ILE A 9 30.82 2.59 -50.87
N CYS A 10 29.96 2.99 -49.92
CA CYS A 10 29.81 2.55 -48.51
C CYS A 10 30.00 3.63 -47.43
N LEU A 11 29.78 4.91 -47.73
CA LEU A 11 29.67 5.96 -46.70
C LEU A 11 28.35 6.76 -46.77
N ALA A 12 27.23 6.08 -47.06
CA ALA A 12 25.91 6.70 -47.18
C ALA A 12 24.76 5.90 -46.55
N ALA A 13 24.99 5.22 -45.42
CA ALA A 13 23.94 4.41 -44.78
C ALA A 13 23.84 4.50 -43.23
N VAL A 14 24.52 5.43 -42.54
CA VAL A 14 24.33 5.59 -41.08
C VAL A 14 24.32 7.06 -40.63
N LEU A 15 23.70 7.92 -41.43
CA LEU A 15 23.17 9.20 -40.97
C LEU A 15 21.71 9.28 -41.41
N LEU A 16 20.92 8.28 -41.00
CA LEU A 16 19.50 8.50 -40.82
C LEU A 16 19.40 9.50 -39.65
N PRO A 17 18.98 10.75 -39.89
CA PRO A 17 18.49 11.54 -38.77
C PRO A 17 17.39 10.70 -38.12
N CYS A 18 17.47 10.48 -36.80
CA CYS A 18 16.32 10.08 -36.00
C CYS A 18 15.30 11.24 -36.02
N ALA A 19 14.82 11.58 -37.21
CA ALA A 19 13.75 12.51 -37.45
C ALA A 19 12.47 11.75 -37.11
N GLY A 20 11.85 12.15 -36.00
CA GLY A 20 10.54 11.64 -35.63
C GLY A 20 10.56 10.22 -35.11
N ALA A 21 11.31 9.96 -34.03
CA ALA A 21 10.66 9.22 -32.96
C ALA A 21 9.49 10.11 -32.52
N THR A 22 8.34 9.99 -33.18
CA THR A 22 7.06 10.42 -32.62
C THR A 22 7.10 9.88 -31.21
N ALA A 23 7.24 10.77 -30.23
CA ALA A 23 7.16 10.38 -28.83
C ALA A 23 5.95 9.49 -28.76
N ALA A 24 6.16 8.18 -28.49
CA ALA A 24 5.06 7.25 -28.32
C ALA A 24 4.10 7.99 -27.40
N PRO A 25 2.81 8.16 -27.78
CA PRO A 25 1.91 9.02 -27.04
C PRO A 25 2.04 8.59 -25.61
N SER A 26 2.68 9.44 -24.79
CA SER A 26 2.91 9.08 -23.41
C SER A 26 1.50 9.01 -22.89
N SER A 27 0.98 7.81 -22.66
CA SER A 27 -0.30 7.60 -22.01
C SER A 27 -0.08 7.96 -20.55
N ARG A 28 0.23 9.24 -20.32
CA ARG A 28 0.38 9.83 -19.01
C ARG A 28 -0.95 9.57 -18.33
N TRP A 29 -0.88 8.70 -17.33
CA TRP A 29 -1.98 8.49 -16.43
C TRP A 29 -2.16 9.80 -15.68
N SER A 30 -3.19 10.56 -16.03
CA SER A 30 -3.56 11.73 -15.23
C SER A 30 -4.14 11.25 -13.90
N ALA A 31 -4.14 12.11 -12.88
CA ALA A 31 -4.74 11.80 -11.59
C ALA A 31 -6.22 11.40 -11.76
N GLU A 32 -6.92 12.03 -12.71
CA GLU A 32 -8.30 11.74 -13.06
C GLU A 32 -8.44 10.34 -13.69
N ARG A 33 -7.53 9.94 -14.59
CA ARG A 33 -7.56 8.59 -15.19
C ARG A 33 -7.28 7.49 -14.17
N ILE A 34 -6.33 7.73 -13.25
CA ILE A 34 -6.04 6.79 -12.15
C ILE A 34 -7.25 6.69 -11.22
N SER A 35 -7.84 7.83 -10.87
CA SER A 35 -9.05 7.89 -10.04
C SER A 35 -10.21 7.15 -10.71
N ALA A 36 -10.47 7.38 -11.99
CA ALA A 36 -11.53 6.72 -12.74
C ALA A 36 -11.29 5.20 -12.86
N TYR A 37 -10.05 4.78 -13.09
CA TYR A 37 -9.69 3.36 -13.12
C TYR A 37 -9.92 2.70 -11.76
N ALA A 38 -9.47 3.33 -10.66
CA ALA A 38 -9.70 2.82 -9.31
C ALA A 38 -11.20 2.67 -9.00
N LEU A 39 -12.03 3.64 -9.38
CA LEU A 39 -13.48 3.54 -9.24
C LEU A 39 -14.05 2.38 -10.06
N GLY A 40 -13.62 2.23 -11.32
CA GLY A 40 -14.07 1.12 -12.16
C GLY A 40 -13.74 -0.25 -11.57
N VAL A 41 -12.59 -0.36 -10.88
CA VAL A 41 -12.22 -1.56 -10.13
C VAL A 41 -13.13 -1.75 -8.91
N GLU A 42 -13.37 -0.69 -8.12
CA GLU A 42 -14.28 -0.70 -6.97
C GLU A 42 -15.70 -1.15 -7.35
N GLU A 43 -16.23 -0.65 -8.47
CA GLU A 43 -17.55 -0.99 -9.03
C GLU A 43 -17.61 -2.39 -9.64
N ALA A 44 -16.50 -2.90 -10.18
CA ALA A 44 -16.44 -4.27 -10.67
C ALA A 44 -16.57 -5.26 -9.49
N TRP A 45 -15.86 -4.98 -8.40
CA TRP A 45 -15.93 -5.79 -7.19
C TRP A 45 -17.27 -5.69 -6.45
N SER A 46 -17.95 -4.54 -6.47
CA SER A 46 -19.28 -4.43 -5.85
C SER A 46 -20.32 -5.37 -6.51
N ARG A 47 -20.22 -5.58 -7.83
CA ARG A 47 -21.08 -6.55 -8.56
C ARG A 47 -20.78 -8.01 -8.23
N LEU A 48 -19.63 -8.27 -7.61
CA LEU A 48 -19.23 -9.59 -7.11
C LEU A 48 -19.50 -9.74 -5.61
N THR A 49 -20.14 -8.76 -4.98
CA THR A 49 -20.51 -8.78 -3.57
C THR A 49 -21.99 -9.16 -3.43
N ASP A 50 -22.30 -10.15 -2.61
CA ASP A 50 -23.69 -10.52 -2.30
C ASP A 50 -24.31 -9.64 -1.19
N ASP A 51 -25.61 -9.82 -0.93
CA ASP A 51 -26.34 -9.04 0.10
C ASP A 51 -25.82 -9.28 1.53
N ALA A 52 -25.10 -10.39 1.76
CA ALA A 52 -24.46 -10.68 3.03
C ALA A 52 -23.07 -10.04 3.15
N GLY A 53 -22.56 -9.42 2.08
CA GLY A 53 -21.24 -8.80 2.03
C GLY A 53 -20.12 -9.74 1.61
N ARG A 54 -20.43 -10.95 1.13
CA ARG A 54 -19.42 -11.89 0.66
C ARG A 54 -18.94 -11.50 -0.71
N VAL A 55 -17.63 -11.39 -0.86
CA VAL A 55 -17.00 -11.11 -2.15
C VAL A 55 -16.67 -12.42 -2.84
N ARG A 56 -17.22 -12.63 -4.04
CA ARG A 56 -16.86 -13.75 -4.90
C ARG A 56 -15.57 -13.42 -5.64
N ASP A 57 -14.47 -14.04 -5.22
CA ASP A 57 -13.24 -14.04 -6.00
C ASP A 57 -13.39 -15.00 -7.19
N VAL A 58 -13.35 -14.45 -8.41
CA VAL A 58 -13.50 -15.24 -9.65
C VAL A 58 -12.18 -15.89 -10.09
N LEU A 59 -11.05 -15.42 -9.57
CA LEU A 59 -9.72 -15.95 -9.87
C LEU A 59 -9.33 -17.04 -8.88
N GLU A 60 -9.72 -16.89 -7.62
CA GLU A 60 -9.49 -17.86 -6.55
C GLU A 60 -10.81 -18.19 -5.82
N PRO A 61 -11.71 -18.99 -6.42
CA PRO A 61 -13.06 -19.26 -5.86
C PRO A 61 -13.05 -19.86 -4.45
N ASP A 62 -12.00 -20.62 -4.12
CA ASP A 62 -11.83 -21.25 -2.81
C ASP A 62 -11.31 -20.28 -1.73
N TYR A 63 -10.87 -19.09 -2.13
CA TYR A 63 -10.31 -18.03 -1.28
C TYR A 63 -11.31 -16.89 -0.98
N GLY A 64 -12.57 -17.04 -1.42
CA GLY A 64 -13.66 -16.10 -1.19
C GLY A 64 -14.12 -16.02 0.28
N ASP A 65 -15.19 -15.24 0.53
CA ASP A 65 -15.79 -14.91 1.84
C ASP A 65 -15.16 -13.65 2.51
N PHE A 66 -15.01 -13.66 3.84
CA PHE A 66 -14.58 -12.49 4.63
C PHE A 66 -13.09 -12.57 4.98
N ASN A 67 -12.22 -12.29 4.00
CA ASN A 67 -10.78 -12.16 4.21
C ASN A 67 -10.39 -10.68 4.44
N TYR A 68 -9.10 -10.41 4.70
CA TYR A 68 -8.64 -9.04 4.99
C TYR A 68 -8.83 -8.09 3.80
N GLY A 69 -8.80 -8.63 2.58
CA GLY A 69 -9.06 -7.91 1.34
C GLY A 69 -10.48 -7.35 1.30
N THR A 70 -11.45 -8.05 1.90
CA THR A 70 -12.86 -7.60 1.96
C THR A 70 -13.02 -6.28 2.73
N LEU A 71 -12.38 -6.12 3.90
CA LEU A 71 -12.43 -4.84 4.63
C LEU A 71 -11.64 -3.73 3.94
N MET A 72 -10.50 -4.06 3.32
CA MET A 72 -9.71 -3.07 2.57
C MET A 72 -10.47 -2.57 1.33
N LEU A 73 -11.14 -3.47 0.62
CA LEU A 73 -12.04 -3.15 -0.48
C LEU A 73 -13.19 -2.25 -0.02
N ALA A 74 -13.88 -2.62 1.06
CA ALA A 74 -14.96 -1.81 1.62
C ALA A 74 -14.50 -0.39 1.99
N HIS A 75 -13.29 -0.27 2.56
CA HIS A 75 -12.68 1.03 2.86
C HIS A 75 -12.44 1.86 1.60
N ALA A 76 -11.84 1.25 0.57
CA ALA A 76 -11.60 1.91 -0.72
C ALA A 76 -12.92 2.39 -1.34
N GLN A 77 -13.93 1.52 -1.40
CA GLN A 77 -15.27 1.81 -1.91
C GLN A 77 -15.92 3.01 -1.18
N LEU A 78 -15.96 3.02 0.16
CA LEU A 78 -16.53 4.13 0.91
C LEU A 78 -15.76 5.44 0.73
N ARG A 79 -14.43 5.39 0.57
CA ARG A 79 -13.65 6.58 0.25
C ARG A 79 -13.90 7.07 -1.17
N GLY A 80 -14.03 6.15 -2.11
CA GLY A 80 -14.35 6.43 -3.50
C GLY A 80 -15.70 7.13 -3.64
N THR A 81 -16.71 6.69 -2.89
CA THR A 81 -18.02 7.36 -2.85
C THR A 81 -17.96 8.73 -2.18
N ALA A 82 -17.30 8.84 -1.02
CA ALA A 82 -17.15 10.12 -0.31
C ALA A 82 -16.46 11.21 -1.15
N GLN A 83 -15.47 10.84 -1.98
CA GLN A 83 -14.74 11.79 -2.83
C GLN A 83 -15.52 12.27 -4.06
N ARG A 84 -16.49 11.48 -4.53
CA ARG A 84 -17.14 11.68 -5.84
C ARG A 84 -18.61 12.07 -5.75
N GLY A 85 -19.23 11.94 -4.57
CA GLY A 85 -20.59 12.41 -4.32
C GLY A 85 -21.63 11.28 -4.27
N ALA A 86 -22.90 11.67 -4.19
CA ALA A 86 -24.02 10.82 -3.78
C ALA A 86 -24.45 9.73 -4.80
N ASP A 87 -23.88 9.71 -6.01
CA ASP A 87 -24.37 8.87 -7.12
C ASP A 87 -23.89 7.40 -7.08
N HIS A 88 -23.27 6.97 -5.98
CA HIS A 88 -22.70 5.63 -5.83
C HIS A 88 -23.37 4.82 -4.71
N ALA A 89 -24.70 4.76 -4.74
CA ALA A 89 -25.51 4.07 -3.72
C ALA A 89 -25.24 2.55 -3.67
N GLU A 90 -25.08 1.90 -4.82
CA GLU A 90 -24.75 0.47 -4.90
C GLU A 90 -23.37 0.18 -4.29
N LEU A 91 -22.37 1.00 -4.62
CA LEU A 91 -21.02 0.86 -4.10
C LEU A 91 -20.98 1.05 -2.58
N THR A 92 -21.72 2.04 -2.07
CA THR A 92 -21.88 2.27 -0.64
C THR A 92 -22.58 1.09 0.05
N SER A 93 -23.61 0.53 -0.59
CA SER A 93 -24.38 -0.58 -0.03
C SER A 93 -23.55 -1.86 0.05
N ALA A 94 -22.79 -2.17 -1.01
CA ALA A 94 -21.85 -3.29 -1.04
C ALA A 94 -20.79 -3.15 0.05
N ALA A 95 -20.16 -1.97 0.18
CA ALA A 95 -19.14 -1.74 1.20
C ALA A 95 -19.70 -1.88 2.63
N VAL A 96 -20.91 -1.38 2.88
CA VAL A 96 -21.58 -1.55 4.18
C VAL A 96 -21.89 -3.03 4.44
N ALA A 97 -22.40 -3.77 3.44
CA ALA A 97 -22.66 -5.19 3.57
C ALA A 97 -21.38 -5.98 3.90
N GLN A 98 -20.27 -5.69 3.20
CA GLN A 98 -18.95 -6.28 3.47
C GLN A 98 -18.50 -6.06 4.92
N ILE A 99 -18.57 -4.82 5.42
CA ILE A 99 -18.15 -4.49 6.79
C ILE A 99 -19.05 -5.18 7.81
N LEU A 100 -20.37 -5.16 7.62
CA LEU A 100 -21.31 -5.81 8.53
C LEU A 100 -21.15 -7.34 8.52
N GLY A 101 -20.92 -7.93 7.35
CA GLY A 101 -20.66 -9.35 7.19
C GLY A 101 -19.37 -9.79 7.87
N THR A 102 -18.26 -9.03 7.70
CA THR A 102 -17.00 -9.30 8.40
C THR A 102 -17.16 -9.14 9.91
N THR A 103 -17.80 -8.05 10.37
CA THR A 103 -17.92 -7.76 11.81
C THR A 103 -18.93 -8.65 12.54
N ALA A 104 -19.76 -9.41 11.80
CA ALA A 104 -20.59 -10.46 12.37
C ALA A 104 -19.83 -11.78 12.65
N LYS A 105 -18.56 -11.89 12.21
CA LYS A 105 -17.67 -13.03 12.51
C LYS A 105 -16.80 -12.72 13.73
N PRO A 106 -16.24 -13.74 14.39
CA PRO A 106 -15.23 -13.54 15.42
C PRO A 106 -14.08 -12.64 14.93
N ALA A 107 -13.56 -11.80 15.82
CA ALA A 107 -12.44 -10.93 15.51
C ALA A 107 -11.22 -11.74 15.02
N GLN A 108 -10.71 -11.37 13.85
CA GLN A 108 -9.51 -11.96 13.26
C GLN A 108 -8.30 -11.12 13.67
N ASN A 109 -7.23 -11.78 14.10
CA ASN A 109 -6.06 -11.12 14.67
C ASN A 109 -4.93 -10.88 13.67
N ASP A 110 -5.11 -11.16 12.38
CA ASP A 110 -4.08 -10.84 11.41
C ASP A 110 -3.90 -9.31 11.29
N PRO A 111 -2.66 -8.85 11.04
CA PRO A 111 -2.37 -7.43 10.92
C PRO A 111 -3.11 -6.71 9.80
N PHE A 112 -3.51 -7.41 8.73
CA PHE A 112 -4.16 -6.79 7.58
C PHE A 112 -5.61 -6.41 7.90
N HIS A 113 -6.36 -7.27 8.59
CA HIS A 113 -7.66 -6.89 9.13
C HIS A 113 -7.56 -5.74 10.13
N LEU A 114 -6.58 -5.79 11.04
CA LEU A 114 -6.36 -4.70 11.99
C LEU A 114 -6.08 -3.38 11.25
N LEU A 115 -5.26 -3.40 10.20
CA LEU A 115 -4.96 -2.22 9.37
C LEU A 115 -6.22 -1.70 8.67
N ALA A 116 -7.02 -2.57 8.06
CA ALA A 116 -8.24 -2.17 7.37
C ALA A 116 -9.27 -1.57 8.33
N ALA A 117 -9.50 -2.21 9.47
CA ALA A 117 -10.48 -1.77 10.46
C ALA A 117 -10.07 -0.44 11.12
N THR A 118 -8.79 -0.28 11.47
CA THR A 118 -8.27 0.99 12.03
C THR A 118 -8.29 2.13 11.02
N ALA A 119 -8.05 1.83 9.73
CA ALA A 119 -8.19 2.80 8.65
C ALA A 119 -9.64 3.30 8.50
N LEU A 120 -10.61 2.38 8.53
CA LEU A 120 -12.05 2.68 8.50
C LEU A 120 -12.45 3.54 9.69
N LEU A 121 -12.07 3.16 10.91
CA LEU A 121 -12.36 3.93 12.12
C LEU A 121 -11.82 5.35 12.04
N ARG A 122 -10.53 5.49 11.70
CA ARG A 122 -9.87 6.79 11.57
C ARG A 122 -10.56 7.68 10.55
N ASP A 123 -10.92 7.14 9.39
CA ASP A 123 -11.56 7.91 8.32
C ASP A 123 -13.03 8.23 8.65
N GLY A 124 -13.75 7.32 9.31
CA GLY A 124 -15.11 7.54 9.79
C GLY A 124 -15.18 8.63 10.86
N GLN A 125 -14.35 8.52 11.90
CA GLN A 125 -14.24 9.52 12.98
C GLN A 125 -13.80 10.90 12.46
N ALA A 126 -13.03 10.94 11.38
CA ALA A 126 -12.62 12.18 10.73
C ALA A 126 -13.65 12.74 9.73
N GLY A 127 -14.84 12.13 9.61
CA GLY A 127 -15.88 12.56 8.66
C GLY A 127 -15.51 12.38 7.19
N ARG A 128 -14.56 11.48 6.88
CA ARG A 128 -14.09 11.19 5.51
C ARG A 128 -14.84 10.05 4.82
N LEU A 129 -15.83 9.45 5.50
CA LEU A 129 -16.72 8.42 4.95
C LEU A 129 -18.14 8.98 4.82
N PRO A 130 -19.00 8.42 3.95
CA PRO A 130 -20.39 8.87 3.83
C PRO A 130 -21.11 8.74 5.18
N ALA A 131 -21.72 9.82 5.67
CA ALA A 131 -22.27 9.88 7.03
C ALA A 131 -23.31 8.78 7.31
N GLY A 132 -24.20 8.50 6.36
CA GLY A 132 -25.20 7.43 6.49
C GLY A 132 -24.58 6.02 6.51
N ALA A 133 -23.47 5.81 5.80
CA ALA A 133 -22.74 4.55 5.87
C ALA A 133 -22.02 4.41 7.22
N TRP A 134 -21.32 5.47 7.65
CA TRP A 134 -20.60 5.50 8.92
C TRP A 134 -21.51 5.20 10.11
N ALA A 135 -22.68 5.84 10.19
CA ALA A 135 -23.66 5.62 11.24
C ALA A 135 -24.12 4.14 11.36
N ARG A 136 -24.07 3.37 10.27
CA ARG A 136 -24.44 1.94 10.25
C ARG A 136 -23.29 1.04 10.70
N ILE A 137 -22.04 1.41 10.45
CA ILE A 137 -20.88 0.54 10.66
C ILE A 137 -20.06 0.88 11.90
N GLU A 138 -20.16 2.09 12.44
CA GLU A 138 -19.32 2.57 13.54
C GLU A 138 -19.33 1.63 14.75
N GLN A 139 -20.52 1.31 15.27
CA GLN A 139 -20.65 0.49 16.47
C GLN A 139 -20.27 -0.98 16.24
N PRO A 140 -20.73 -1.67 15.16
CA PRO A 140 -20.23 -3.01 14.84
C PRO A 140 -18.71 -3.07 14.68
N LEU A 141 -18.13 -2.12 13.93
CA LEU A 141 -16.69 -2.07 13.69
C LEU A 141 -15.89 -1.81 14.97
N SER A 142 -16.34 -0.87 15.81
CA SER A 142 -15.65 -0.53 17.06
C SER A 142 -15.64 -1.71 18.03
N ARG A 143 -16.76 -2.44 18.15
CA ARG A 143 -16.84 -3.66 18.97
C ARG A 143 -15.91 -4.75 18.44
N TRP A 144 -15.94 -4.98 17.13
CA TRP A 144 -15.07 -5.96 16.50
C TRP A 144 -13.59 -5.67 16.73
N VAL A 145 -13.17 -4.40 16.58
CA VAL A 145 -11.78 -3.97 16.85
C VAL A 145 -11.41 -4.08 18.33
N ALA A 146 -12.34 -3.83 19.24
CA ALA A 146 -12.13 -3.97 20.68
C ALA A 146 -11.83 -5.42 21.10
N GLU A 147 -12.15 -6.41 20.27
CA GLU A 147 -11.96 -7.85 20.53
C GLU A 147 -10.71 -8.43 19.87
N ILE A 148 -10.05 -7.71 18.96
CA ILE A 148 -8.86 -8.22 18.24
C ILE A 148 -7.73 -8.51 19.24
N THR A 149 -7.30 -9.76 19.30
CA THR A 149 -6.17 -10.20 20.15
C THR A 149 -4.82 -9.92 19.48
N PRO A 150 -3.70 -9.94 20.23
CA PRO A 150 -2.37 -9.85 19.64
C PRO A 150 -2.11 -10.95 18.59
N PHE A 151 -1.35 -10.61 17.57
CA PHE A 151 -0.94 -11.54 16.52
C PHE A 151 0.35 -12.28 16.90
N GLU A 152 0.37 -13.60 16.70
CA GLU A 152 1.51 -14.46 17.09
C GLU A 152 2.17 -15.20 15.90
N GLY A 153 1.63 -15.07 14.69
CA GLY A 153 2.11 -15.78 13.50
C GLY A 153 3.34 -15.15 12.82
N HIS A 154 3.88 -15.84 11.80
CA HIS A 154 5.01 -15.38 10.99
C HIS A 154 6.23 -14.93 11.85
N ALA A 155 6.87 -13.80 11.51
CA ALA A 155 8.00 -13.27 12.26
C ALA A 155 7.66 -12.82 13.70
N PHE A 156 6.39 -12.87 14.14
CA PHE A 156 6.03 -12.58 15.53
C PHE A 156 6.45 -13.68 16.50
N THR A 157 6.65 -14.91 16.00
CA THR A 157 7.22 -16.03 16.76
C THR A 157 8.67 -15.79 17.22
N SER A 158 9.38 -14.83 16.61
CA SER A 158 10.77 -14.48 16.96
C SER A 158 10.96 -12.99 17.14
N ARG A 159 11.53 -12.58 18.27
CA ARG A 159 11.81 -11.18 18.57
C ARG A 159 12.83 -10.55 17.60
N THR A 160 13.64 -11.33 16.90
CA THR A 160 14.66 -10.80 15.99
C THR A 160 14.27 -10.89 14.53
N ALA A 161 13.26 -11.70 14.19
CA ALA A 161 12.79 -11.84 12.81
C ALA A 161 11.98 -10.62 12.37
N TYR A 162 12.07 -10.29 11.09
CA TYR A 162 11.31 -9.24 10.45
C TYR A 162 10.68 -9.76 9.16
N ASP A 163 9.42 -9.39 8.98
CA ASP A 163 8.69 -9.46 7.72
C ASP A 163 7.80 -8.22 7.55
N ASN A 164 7.15 -8.10 6.40
CA ASN A 164 6.23 -7.00 6.14
C ASN A 164 4.99 -7.02 7.06
N TRP A 165 4.58 -8.18 7.60
CA TRP A 165 3.46 -8.29 8.56
C TRP A 165 3.70 -7.46 9.82
N ARG A 166 4.95 -7.41 10.32
CA ARG A 166 5.31 -6.52 11.43
C ARG A 166 5.08 -5.04 11.11
N LEU A 167 5.35 -4.62 9.87
CA LEU A 167 5.14 -3.24 9.47
C LEU A 167 3.66 -2.91 9.26
N VAL A 168 2.88 -3.87 8.75
CA VAL A 168 1.41 -3.77 8.68
C VAL A 168 0.83 -3.60 10.07
N TYR A 169 1.25 -4.44 11.03
CA TYR A 169 0.85 -4.35 12.43
C TYR A 169 1.25 -3.01 13.05
N ALA A 170 2.47 -2.52 12.76
CA ALA A 170 2.92 -1.24 13.29
C ALA A 170 2.10 -0.06 12.77
N ALA A 171 1.71 -0.07 11.48
CA ALA A 171 0.83 0.94 10.89
C ALA A 171 -0.56 0.92 11.53
N ALA A 172 -1.15 -0.28 11.64
CA ALA A 172 -2.45 -0.46 12.26
C ALA A 172 -2.44 -0.06 13.75
N GLY A 173 -1.41 -0.48 14.49
CA GLY A 173 -1.25 -0.17 15.89
C GLY A 173 -1.02 1.32 16.18
N ALA A 174 -0.30 2.02 15.30
CA ALA A 174 -0.17 3.47 15.40
C ALA A 174 -1.52 4.18 15.24
N GLU A 175 -2.35 3.75 14.28
CA GLU A 175 -3.69 4.30 14.05
C GLU A 175 -4.65 3.94 15.18
N LEU A 176 -4.65 2.69 15.66
CA LEU A 176 -5.45 2.26 16.80
C LEU A 176 -5.13 3.05 18.07
N SER A 177 -3.85 3.40 18.28
CA SER A 177 -3.44 4.13 19.48
C SER A 177 -3.99 5.57 19.55
N GLU A 178 -4.49 6.08 18.42
CA GLU A 178 -5.16 7.38 18.34
C GLU A 178 -6.70 7.25 18.24
N ALA A 179 -7.22 6.03 18.09
CA ALA A 179 -8.66 5.77 18.01
C ALA A 179 -9.29 5.76 19.41
N VAL A 180 -10.52 6.27 19.53
CA VAL A 180 -11.31 6.21 20.76
C VAL A 180 -12.02 4.86 20.85
N ILE A 181 -11.29 3.82 21.24
CA ILE A 181 -11.82 2.47 21.44
C ILE A 181 -11.38 1.93 22.79
N GLU A 182 -12.36 1.44 23.57
CA GLU A 182 -12.13 0.68 24.79
C GLU A 182 -12.04 -0.81 24.44
N GLY A 183 -10.85 -1.40 24.58
CA GLY A 183 -10.63 -2.82 24.31
C GLY A 183 -11.09 -3.73 25.45
N VAL A 184 -11.49 -4.96 25.12
CA VAL A 184 -11.77 -6.00 26.13
C VAL A 184 -10.47 -6.62 26.64
N PRO A 185 -10.41 -7.18 27.87
CA PRO A 185 -9.19 -7.78 28.40
C PRO A 185 -8.57 -8.81 27.45
N GLY A 186 -7.26 -8.67 27.19
CA GLY A 186 -6.52 -9.55 26.27
C GLY A 186 -6.55 -9.10 24.80
N SER A 187 -7.33 -8.08 24.44
CA SER A 187 -7.27 -7.46 23.11
C SER A 187 -6.06 -6.52 22.97
N VAL A 188 -5.68 -6.23 21.72
CA VAL A 188 -4.68 -5.21 21.39
C VAL A 188 -5.08 -3.83 21.94
N ALA A 189 -6.37 -3.50 21.88
CA ALA A 189 -6.90 -2.22 22.35
C ALA A 189 -6.91 -2.09 23.88
N SER A 190 -6.80 -3.20 24.64
CA SER A 190 -6.80 -3.17 26.11
C SER A 190 -5.51 -2.65 26.75
N ASP A 191 -4.38 -2.67 26.03
CA ASP A 191 -3.11 -2.09 26.49
C ASP A 191 -2.42 -1.27 25.38
N LEU A 192 -2.96 -0.06 25.15
CA LEU A 192 -2.38 0.89 24.19
C LEU A 192 -0.94 1.31 24.55
N ARG A 193 -0.51 1.19 25.81
CA ARG A 193 0.87 1.48 26.20
C ARG A 193 1.81 0.39 25.70
N ALA A 194 1.44 -0.88 25.84
CA ALA A 194 2.19 -2.01 25.27
C ALA A 194 2.22 -1.93 23.74
N LEU A 195 1.08 -1.68 23.10
CA LEU A 195 0.99 -1.49 21.66
C LEU A 195 1.95 -0.40 21.16
N ARG A 196 1.94 0.78 21.80
CA ARG A 196 2.84 1.88 21.47
C ARG A 196 4.32 1.48 21.64
N ARG A 197 4.68 0.74 22.70
CA ARG A 197 6.05 0.23 22.86
C ARG A 197 6.44 -0.72 21.72
N GLU A 198 5.53 -1.60 21.30
CA GLU A 198 5.78 -2.55 20.23
C GLU A 198 5.92 -1.85 18.87
N VAL A 199 4.99 -0.96 18.52
CA VAL A 199 5.06 -0.13 17.29
C VAL A 199 6.39 0.63 17.24
N ARG A 200 6.78 1.29 18.33
CA ARG A 200 8.05 2.01 18.41
C ARG A 200 9.23 1.05 18.23
N TRP A 201 9.21 -0.12 18.86
CA TRP A 201 10.29 -1.10 18.71
C TRP A 201 10.40 -1.61 17.26
N ILE A 202 9.28 -1.96 16.61
CA ILE A 202 9.25 -2.40 15.21
C ILE A 202 9.88 -1.32 14.32
N VAL A 203 9.38 -0.08 14.44
CA VAL A 203 9.73 1.01 13.53
C VAL A 203 11.10 1.59 13.83
N SER A 204 11.44 1.84 15.09
CA SER A 204 12.72 2.48 15.46
C SER A 204 13.90 1.54 15.55
N SER A 205 13.67 0.26 15.84
CA SER A 205 14.74 -0.68 16.19
C SER A 205 14.84 -1.86 15.23
N LEU A 206 13.73 -2.55 14.96
CA LEU A 206 13.76 -3.78 14.17
C LEU A 206 13.88 -3.51 12.67
N MET A 207 12.97 -2.73 12.10
CA MET A 207 12.90 -2.44 10.66
C MET A 207 14.21 -1.85 10.12
N PRO A 208 14.88 -0.87 10.78
CA PRO A 208 16.14 -0.33 10.27
C PRO A 208 17.28 -1.34 10.15
N ARG A 209 17.25 -2.43 10.93
CA ARG A 209 18.24 -3.52 10.84
C ARG A 209 18.02 -4.43 9.63
N HIS A 210 16.78 -4.52 9.16
CA HIS A 210 16.36 -5.38 8.05
C HIS A 210 16.15 -4.63 6.74
N ALA A 211 16.15 -3.30 6.78
CA ALA A 211 16.08 -2.50 5.58
C ALA A 211 17.28 -2.82 4.67
N GLY A 212 17.06 -3.01 3.37
CA GLY A 212 18.05 -3.53 2.43
C GLY A 212 19.34 -2.68 2.30
N PRO A 213 20.34 -3.11 1.51
CA PRO A 213 21.52 -2.29 1.29
C PRO A 213 21.14 -0.93 0.68
N ARG A 214 21.95 0.11 0.98
CA ARG A 214 21.81 1.37 0.25
C ARG A 214 22.15 1.11 -1.20
N LEU A 215 21.23 1.39 -2.10
CA LEU A 215 21.55 1.43 -3.52
C LEU A 215 22.47 2.62 -3.74
N ARG A 216 23.69 2.32 -4.20
CA ARG A 216 24.55 3.30 -4.87
C ARG A 216 24.35 3.00 -6.34
N ALA A 217 23.79 3.94 -7.10
CA ALA A 217 23.61 3.72 -8.53
C ALA A 217 24.95 3.34 -9.19
N MET A 218 25.03 2.17 -9.82
CA MET A 218 26.04 1.90 -10.85
C MET A 218 25.60 2.65 -12.10
N GLY A 219 26.24 3.78 -12.38
CA GLY A 219 25.86 4.66 -13.48
C GLY A 219 26.98 5.55 -13.98
N ALA A 220 28.22 5.04 -14.04
CA ALA A 220 29.39 5.79 -14.51
C ALA A 220 29.55 5.83 -16.05
N ARG A 221 28.46 5.83 -16.84
CA ARG A 221 28.59 5.86 -18.32
C ARG A 221 27.92 7.03 -19.05
N ARG A 222 27.10 7.88 -18.42
CA ARG A 222 26.51 9.05 -19.09
C ARG A 222 26.26 10.26 -18.18
N GLY A 223 27.28 10.69 -17.43
CA GLY A 223 27.38 12.07 -16.90
C GLY A 223 26.35 12.57 -15.88
N ALA A 224 25.25 11.85 -15.62
CA ALA A 224 24.27 12.20 -14.60
C ALA A 224 24.51 11.33 -13.35
N VAL A 225 25.32 11.82 -12.42
CA VAL A 225 25.43 11.22 -11.08
C VAL A 225 24.18 11.59 -10.30
N LEU A 226 23.09 10.85 -10.50
CA LEU A 226 22.03 10.78 -9.50
C LEU A 226 22.60 9.99 -8.31
N ASN A 227 23.21 10.72 -7.37
CA ASN A 227 23.60 10.22 -6.05
C ASN A 227 22.34 9.91 -5.21
N LEU A 228 21.51 8.99 -5.70
CA LEU A 228 20.30 8.55 -5.02
C LEU A 228 20.72 7.66 -3.86
N ARG A 229 20.78 8.25 -2.67
CA ARG A 229 20.78 7.49 -1.41
C ARG A 229 19.38 6.93 -1.23
N ALA A 230 19.17 5.71 -1.74
CA ALA A 230 17.90 5.00 -1.76
C ALA A 230 18.05 3.64 -1.08
N ARG A 231 16.99 3.13 -0.44
CA ARG A 231 16.99 1.82 0.22
C ARG A 231 15.70 1.06 -0.07
N ALA A 232 15.82 -0.14 -0.62
CA ALA A 232 14.69 -1.04 -0.78
C ALA A 232 14.18 -1.52 0.58
N LEU A 233 12.86 -1.52 0.72
CA LEU A 233 12.15 -2.01 1.90
C LEU A 233 11.18 -3.09 1.43
N SER A 234 11.71 -4.23 0.99
CA SER A 234 10.91 -5.35 0.50
C SER A 234 11.17 -6.58 1.34
N ASP A 235 10.11 -7.24 1.75
CA ASP A 235 10.14 -8.62 2.21
C ASP A 235 8.95 -9.36 1.58
N PRO A 236 9.22 -10.38 0.72
CA PRO A 236 10.54 -10.93 0.45
C PRO A 236 11.43 -10.05 -0.46
N PRO A 237 12.77 -10.16 -0.35
CA PRO A 237 13.71 -9.35 -1.12
C PRO A 237 13.68 -9.63 -2.64
N TRP A 238 13.09 -10.75 -3.07
CA TRP A 238 12.94 -11.14 -4.48
C TRP A 238 11.69 -10.60 -5.17
N GLN A 239 10.81 -9.85 -4.47
CA GLN A 239 9.67 -9.15 -5.08
C GLN A 239 9.74 -7.63 -4.82
N PRO A 240 10.84 -6.96 -5.22
CA PRO A 240 11.29 -5.73 -4.58
C PRO A 240 10.43 -4.49 -4.78
N HIS A 241 9.60 -4.39 -5.82
CA HIS A 241 8.94 -3.12 -6.17
C HIS A 241 7.57 -2.95 -5.50
N ALA A 242 6.67 -3.93 -5.63
CA ALA A 242 5.32 -3.86 -5.06
C ALA A 242 5.36 -3.76 -3.53
N TYR A 243 6.09 -4.69 -2.88
CA TYR A 243 6.24 -4.67 -1.43
C TYR A 243 7.04 -3.48 -0.92
N HIS A 244 7.93 -2.90 -1.72
CA HIS A 244 8.59 -1.66 -1.34
C HIS A 244 7.65 -0.48 -1.26
N LEU A 245 6.79 -0.29 -2.26
CA LEU A 245 5.81 0.79 -2.26
C LEU A 245 4.81 0.60 -1.13
N PHE A 246 4.29 -0.62 -0.97
CA PHE A 246 3.41 -0.96 0.13
C PHE A 246 4.05 -0.63 1.48
N SER A 247 5.29 -1.10 1.71
CA SER A 247 6.01 -0.82 2.96
C SER A 247 6.32 0.68 3.14
N THR A 248 6.61 1.41 2.07
CA THR A 248 6.82 2.86 2.12
C THR A 248 5.54 3.58 2.53
N MET A 249 4.39 3.17 1.97
CA MET A 249 3.08 3.69 2.35
C MET A 249 2.75 3.39 3.82
N LEU A 250 3.05 2.18 4.31
CA LEU A 250 2.88 1.84 5.73
C LEU A 250 3.74 2.73 6.63
N LEU A 251 5.00 3.00 6.27
CA LEU A 251 5.85 3.93 7.02
C LEU A 251 5.27 5.35 7.04
N GLU A 252 4.72 5.81 5.92
CA GLU A 252 4.03 7.10 5.88
C GLU A 252 2.79 7.12 6.78
N ARG A 253 2.02 6.02 6.84
CA ARG A 253 0.86 5.89 7.74
C ARG A 253 1.27 5.96 9.21
N VAL A 254 2.27 5.17 9.62
CA VAL A 254 2.82 5.25 10.99
C VAL A 254 3.30 6.67 11.27
N HIS A 255 4.03 7.31 10.33
CA HIS A 255 4.59 8.64 10.56
C HIS A 255 3.51 9.71 10.73
N ARG A 256 2.42 9.63 9.97
CA ARG A 256 1.28 10.55 10.09
C ARG A 256 0.51 10.35 11.39
N ALA A 257 0.27 9.09 11.79
CA ALA A 257 -0.45 8.78 13.03
C ALA A 257 0.41 9.08 14.27
N TRP A 258 1.69 8.69 14.25
CA TRP A 258 2.59 8.84 15.38
C TRP A 258 4.03 9.16 14.98
N PRO A 259 4.35 10.44 14.70
CA PRO A 259 5.71 10.86 14.33
C PRO A 259 6.77 10.46 15.35
N GLY A 260 6.40 10.45 16.64
CA GLY A 260 7.27 10.07 17.77
C GLY A 260 7.61 8.58 17.85
N ALA A 261 7.05 7.73 16.97
CA ALA A 261 7.45 6.33 16.83
C ALA A 261 8.81 6.16 16.14
N PHE A 262 9.29 7.19 15.43
CA PHE A 262 10.48 7.11 14.59
C PHE A 262 11.72 7.70 15.28
N GLY A 263 12.72 6.87 15.56
CA GLY A 263 14.07 7.29 15.91
C GLY A 263 14.85 7.79 14.68
N PRO A 264 16.08 8.33 14.88
CA PRO A 264 16.89 8.88 13.78
C PRO A 264 17.13 7.91 12.62
N ALA A 265 17.43 6.64 12.91
CA ALA A 265 17.66 5.61 11.89
C ALA A 265 16.38 5.32 11.07
N ALA A 266 15.23 5.20 11.74
CA ALA A 266 13.95 4.96 11.08
C ALA A 266 13.52 6.13 10.19
N ARG A 267 13.70 7.38 10.65
CA ARG A 267 13.46 8.57 9.82
C ARG A 267 14.32 8.57 8.56
N LYS A 268 15.56 8.13 8.68
CA LYS A 268 16.46 7.98 7.53
C LYS A 268 15.96 6.90 6.56
N VAL A 269 15.58 5.73 7.06
CA VAL A 269 15.05 4.65 6.21
C VAL A 269 13.78 5.09 5.50
N ARG A 270 12.84 5.75 6.18
CA ARG A 270 11.64 6.34 5.57
C ARG A 270 11.98 7.29 4.42
N ALA A 271 12.91 8.23 4.65
CA ALA A 271 13.31 9.18 3.61
C ALA A 271 14.02 8.49 2.42
N ASP A 272 14.90 7.53 2.71
CA ASP A 272 15.61 6.75 1.67
C ASP A 272 14.63 5.84 0.90
N ALA A 273 13.57 5.35 1.54
CA ALA A 273 12.51 4.55 0.92
C ALA A 273 11.65 5.40 -0.03
N GLY A 274 11.19 6.59 0.42
CA GLY A 274 10.45 7.51 -0.46
C GLY A 274 11.26 7.93 -1.70
N ARG A 275 12.57 8.16 -1.55
CA ARG A 275 13.46 8.42 -2.70
C ARG A 275 13.61 7.21 -3.62
N TYR A 276 13.60 6.00 -3.07
CA TYR A 276 13.66 4.79 -3.87
C TYR A 276 12.39 4.63 -4.72
N ALA A 277 11.22 4.82 -4.12
CA ALA A 277 9.94 4.82 -4.83
C ALA A 277 9.93 5.84 -5.99
N LEU A 278 10.40 7.07 -5.76
CA LEU A 278 10.50 8.09 -6.81
C LEU A 278 11.51 7.70 -7.91
N ALA A 279 12.61 7.05 -7.55
CA ALA A 279 13.63 6.62 -8.52
C ALA A 279 13.16 5.46 -9.41
N LEU A 280 12.23 4.64 -8.93
CA LEU A 280 11.61 3.54 -9.68
C LEU A 280 10.41 3.97 -10.53
N MET A 281 9.99 5.22 -10.37
CA MET A 281 8.87 5.81 -11.07
C MET A 281 9.35 6.42 -12.38
N ALA A 282 8.76 5.98 -13.50
CA ALA A 282 8.91 6.59 -14.79
C ALA A 282 8.40 8.04 -14.78
N PRO A 283 8.83 8.91 -15.72
CA PRO A 283 8.44 10.32 -15.75
C PRO A 283 6.93 10.58 -15.86
N ASP A 284 6.16 9.58 -16.26
CA ASP A 284 4.70 9.60 -16.36
C ASP A 284 3.99 9.09 -15.09
N GLY A 285 4.75 8.80 -14.02
CA GLY A 285 4.22 8.33 -12.74
C GLY A 285 4.10 6.81 -12.64
N GLN A 286 4.37 6.05 -13.71
CA GLN A 286 4.28 4.60 -13.67
C GLN A 286 5.46 3.99 -12.92
N LEU A 287 5.20 2.99 -12.09
CA LEU A 287 6.27 2.26 -11.41
C LEU A 287 6.72 1.11 -12.28
N THR A 288 8.02 0.82 -12.26
CA THR A 288 8.57 -0.28 -13.06
C THR A 288 7.89 -1.60 -12.65
N HIS A 289 7.11 -2.18 -13.57
CA HIS A 289 6.41 -3.44 -13.37
C HIS A 289 7.40 -4.61 -13.43
N ILE A 290 7.97 -5.01 -12.28
CA ILE A 290 8.79 -6.23 -12.14
C ILE A 290 8.26 -7.01 -10.93
N GLY A 291 7.85 -8.26 -11.15
CA GLY A 291 7.27 -9.15 -10.13
C GLY A 291 5.75 -9.05 -10.04
N ARG A 292 5.17 -9.32 -8.86
CA ARG A 292 3.72 -9.25 -8.57
C ARG A 292 3.15 -7.81 -8.52
N SER A 293 3.74 -6.86 -9.24
CA SER A 293 3.40 -5.43 -9.24
C SER A 293 2.10 -5.08 -10.00
N ALA A 294 1.19 -6.04 -10.12
CA ALA A 294 -0.17 -5.86 -10.62
C ALA A 294 -1.23 -6.08 -9.52
N GLU A 295 -0.80 -6.40 -8.28
CA GLU A 295 -1.60 -6.33 -7.06
C GLU A 295 -1.69 -4.88 -6.55
#